data_AF-A0A954TBF8-F1
#
_entry.id   AF-A0A954TBF8-F1
#
_cell.length_a   1.000
_cell.length_b   1.000
_cell.length_c   1.000
_cell.angle_alpha   90.00
_cell.angle_beta   90.00
_cell.angle_gamma   90.00
#
_symmetry.space_group_name_H-M   'P 1'
#
loop_
_entity.id
_entity.type
_entity.pdbx_description
1 polymer ?
#
loop_
_entity_poly.entity_id
_entity_poly.type
_entity_poly.pdbx_seq_one_letter_code
_entity_poly.pdbx_strand_id
1 'polypeptide(L)'
;QRETVKIFGREYTVRARIEKLNGLSAHADVEDFRWWFEQMAQQGGIGQAFLVHGETSSAHDLAAILADYCDEDPVIPARLESFEV
;
A
#
# COMPACT_ATOMS: atom_id res chain seq x y z
N GLN A 1 18.17 -8.81 -25.92
CA GLN A 1 17.76 -7.49 -26.44
C GLN A 1 18.11 -6.45 -25.38
N ARG A 2 18.51 -5.23 -25.76
CA ARG A 2 18.65 -4.15 -24.76
C ARG A 2 17.26 -3.64 -24.41
N GLU A 3 16.99 -3.46 -23.12
CA GLU A 3 15.73 -2.91 -22.63
C GLU A 3 15.49 -1.51 -23.23
N THR A 4 14.25 -1.24 -23.65
CA THR A 4 13.83 0.08 -24.15
C THR A 4 12.73 0.63 -23.27
N VAL A 5 12.73 1.95 -23.09
CA VAL A 5 11.67 2.68 -22.40
C VAL A 5 11.07 3.72 -23.33
N LYS A 6 9.76 3.88 -23.26
CA LYS A 6 9.03 4.88 -24.04
C LYS A 6 8.89 6.17 -23.25
N ILE A 7 9.40 7.26 -23.80
CA ILE A 7 9.35 8.59 -23.17
C ILE A 7 8.76 9.55 -24.21
N PHE A 8 7.61 10.17 -23.89
CA PHE A 8 6.88 11.09 -24.79
C PHE A 8 6.68 10.55 -26.22
N GLY A 9 6.34 9.27 -26.35
CA GLY A 9 6.05 8.65 -27.65
C GLY A 9 7.27 8.13 -28.42
N ARG A 10 8.49 8.32 -27.92
CA ARG A 10 9.73 7.85 -28.56
C ARG A 10 10.37 6.71 -27.75
N GLU A 11 10.96 5.76 -28.45
CA GLU A 11 11.70 4.64 -27.87
C GLU A 11 13.14 5.05 -27.55
N TYR A 12 13.61 4.74 -26.34
CA TYR A 12 14.97 4.98 -25.89
C TYR A 12 15.59 3.69 -25.36
N THR A 13 16.80 3.36 -25.81
CA THR A 13 17.56 2.23 -25.25
C THR A 13 18.11 2.59 -23.87
N VAL A 14 17.85 1.74 -22.87
CA VAL A 14 18.47 1.85 -21.55
C VAL A 14 19.97 1.56 -21.69
N ARG A 15 20.80 2.57 -21.37
CA ARG A 15 22.28 2.47 -21.40
C ARG A 15 22.90 2.38 -20.00
N ALA A 16 22.13 2.75 -18.97
CA ALA A 16 22.57 2.72 -17.59
C ALA A 16 22.39 1.32 -16.99
N ARG A 17 23.17 1.02 -15.97
CA ARG A 17 22.90 -0.10 -15.06
C ARG A 17 21.77 0.33 -14.12
N ILE A 18 20.72 -0.47 -14.03
CA ILE A 18 19.57 -0.22 -13.15
C ILE A 18 19.68 -1.18 -11.97
N GLU A 19 19.60 -0.64 -10.75
CA GLU A 19 19.58 -1.40 -9.51
C GLU A 19 18.43 -0.89 -8.65
N LYS A 20 17.76 -1.80 -7.92
CA LYS A 20 16.70 -1.46 -6.98
C LYS A 20 17.19 -1.75 -5.56
N LEU A 21 17.27 -0.71 -4.74
CA LEU A 21 17.56 -0.83 -3.31
C LEU A 21 16.24 -0.76 -2.55
N ASN A 22 15.79 -1.90 -2.03
CA ASN A 22 14.61 -1.97 -1.18
C ASN A 22 14.97 -1.56 0.27
N GLY A 23 14.00 -1.08 1.05
CA GLY A 23 14.18 -0.76 2.48
C GLY A 23 14.66 0.66 2.80
N LEU A 24 14.80 1.53 1.80
CA LEU A 24 15.18 2.95 2.00
C LEU A 24 13.99 3.92 1.92
N SER A 25 12.77 3.39 1.69
CA SER A 25 11.57 4.19 1.49
C SER A 25 10.94 4.70 2.78
N ALA A 26 11.37 4.19 3.95
CA ALA A 26 10.82 4.50 5.28
C ALA A 26 9.31 4.22 5.45
N HIS A 27 8.70 3.52 4.49
CA HIS A 27 7.35 2.98 4.61
C HIS A 27 7.44 1.55 5.14
N ALA A 28 6.49 1.19 6.02
CA ALA A 28 6.27 -0.19 6.42
C ALA A 28 6.03 -1.05 5.16
N ASP A 29 6.71 -2.18 5.09
CA ASP A 29 6.32 -3.21 4.15
C ASP A 29 5.10 -3.98 4.67
N VAL A 30 4.70 -5.04 3.97
CA VAL A 30 3.51 -5.83 4.32
C VAL A 30 3.68 -6.57 5.65
N GLU A 31 4.89 -6.98 6.00
CA GLU A 31 5.16 -7.69 7.25
C GLU A 31 5.11 -6.72 8.43
N ASP A 32 5.77 -5.56 8.29
CA ASP A 32 5.69 -4.48 9.29
C ASP A 32 4.25 -3.99 9.50
N PHE A 33 3.49 -3.84 8.40
CA PHE A 33 2.08 -3.45 8.44
C PHE A 33 1.25 -4.47 9.23
N ARG A 34 1.37 -5.77 8.88
CA ARG A 34 0.66 -6.85 9.58
C ARG A 34 1.01 -6.87 11.07
N TRP A 35 2.31 -6.86 11.38
CA TRP A 35 2.79 -6.90 12.74
C TRP A 35 2.22 -5.74 13.57
N TRP A 36 2.23 -4.52 13.02
CA TRP A 36 1.73 -3.35 13.72
C TRP A 36 0.27 -3.48 14.15
N PHE A 37 -0.61 -3.90 13.24
CA PHE A 37 -2.03 -4.03 13.52
C PHE A 37 -2.36 -5.27 14.35
N GLU A 38 -1.62 -6.36 14.20
CA GLU A 38 -1.72 -7.50 15.10
C GLU A 38 -1.43 -7.10 16.54
N GLN A 39 -0.36 -6.34 16.80
CA GLN A 39 -0.04 -5.87 18.16
C GLN A 39 -1.12 -4.91 18.68
N MET A 40 -1.64 -4.03 17.83
CA MET A 40 -2.70 -3.09 18.21
C MET A 40 -4.00 -3.83 18.61
N ALA A 41 -4.35 -4.88 17.87
CA ALA A 41 -5.57 -5.65 18.09
C ALA A 41 -5.53 -6.59 19.34
N GLN A 42 -4.39 -6.71 20.02
CA GLN A 42 -4.26 -7.58 21.20
C GLN A 42 -5.12 -7.15 22.39
N GLN A 43 -5.52 -5.87 22.46
CA GLN A 43 -6.36 -5.34 23.55
C GLN A 43 -7.85 -5.24 23.18
N GLY A 44 -8.23 -5.81 22.02
CA GLY A 44 -9.54 -5.63 21.37
C GLY A 44 -9.34 -5.26 19.91
N GLY A 45 -10.35 -5.44 19.06
CA GLY A 45 -10.28 -4.98 17.67
C GLY A 45 -10.05 -3.48 17.57
N ILE A 46 -9.58 -3.03 16.40
CA ILE A 46 -9.17 -1.62 16.20
C ILE A 46 -10.31 -0.71 15.74
N GLY A 47 -11.57 -1.16 15.79
CA GLY A 47 -12.74 -0.44 15.27
C GLY A 47 -12.79 -0.43 13.74
N GLN A 48 -13.20 0.71 13.18
CA GLN A 48 -13.25 0.99 11.75
C GLN A 48 -11.92 1.58 11.25
N ALA A 49 -11.31 0.93 10.27
CA ALA A 49 -10.13 1.47 9.59
C ALA A 49 -10.48 2.15 8.25
N PHE A 50 -9.72 3.21 7.92
CA PHE A 50 -9.78 3.89 6.63
C PHE A 50 -8.40 3.84 5.97
N LEU A 51 -8.30 3.13 4.85
CA LEU A 51 -7.04 2.92 4.17
C LEU A 51 -6.86 3.94 3.03
N VAL A 52 -5.85 4.80 3.19
CA VAL A 52 -5.53 5.89 2.26
C VAL A 52 -4.08 5.79 1.78
N HIS A 53 -3.69 6.69 0.87
CA HIS A 53 -2.30 6.83 0.39
C HIS A 53 -1.69 5.52 -0.14
N GLY A 54 -2.08 5.13 -1.35
CA GLY A 54 -1.54 3.97 -2.04
C GLY A 54 -2.16 3.82 -3.42
N GLU A 55 -1.62 2.90 -4.21
CA GLU A 55 -2.28 2.47 -5.44
C GLU A 55 -3.54 1.66 -5.11
N THR A 56 -4.55 1.72 -5.98
CA THR A 56 -5.85 1.06 -5.74
C THR A 56 -5.73 -0.43 -5.46
N SER A 57 -4.90 -1.16 -6.22
CA SER A 57 -4.69 -2.60 -6.00
C SER A 57 -4.02 -2.85 -4.65
N SER A 58 -2.96 -2.11 -4.31
CA SER A 58 -2.28 -2.24 -3.03
C SER A 58 -3.20 -1.92 -1.85
N ALA A 59 -4.09 -0.93 -2.00
CA ALA A 59 -5.06 -0.59 -0.97
C ALA A 59 -6.05 -1.75 -0.73
N HIS A 60 -6.54 -2.40 -1.79
CA HIS A 60 -7.41 -3.57 -1.65
C HIS A 60 -6.70 -4.75 -0.97
N ASP A 61 -5.45 -5.03 -1.35
CA ASP A 61 -4.67 -6.12 -0.75
C ASP A 61 -4.40 -5.86 0.74
N LEU A 62 -4.05 -4.63 1.10
CA LEU A 62 -3.83 -4.22 2.50
C LEU A 62 -5.13 -4.20 3.30
N ALA A 63 -6.26 -3.80 2.72
CA ALA A 63 -7.56 -3.86 3.36
C ALA A 63 -7.96 -5.31 3.71
N ALA A 64 -7.68 -6.27 2.82
CA ALA A 64 -7.92 -7.69 3.09
C ALA A 64 -7.06 -8.21 4.27
N ILE A 65 -5.82 -7.74 4.39
CA ILE A 65 -4.97 -8.08 5.55
C ILE A 65 -5.52 -7.43 6.83
N LEU A 66 -5.95 -6.18 6.74
CA LEU A 66 -6.39 -5.38 7.89
C LEU A 66 -7.73 -5.87 8.45
N ALA A 67 -8.58 -6.46 7.61
CA ALA A 67 -9.89 -7.00 7.99
C ALA A 67 -9.81 -8.04 9.12
N ASP A 68 -8.71 -8.81 9.22
CA ASP A 68 -8.50 -9.78 10.30
C ASP A 68 -8.35 -9.12 11.68
N TYR A 69 -8.08 -7.81 11.73
CA TYR A 69 -7.74 -7.06 12.94
C TYR A 69 -8.76 -5.97 13.30
N CYS A 70 -9.71 -5.66 12.41
CA CYS A 70 -10.75 -4.66 12.61
C CYS A 70 -12.03 -5.24 13.19
N ASP A 71 -12.82 -4.39 13.86
CA ASP A 71 -14.19 -4.75 14.26
C ASP A 71 -15.18 -4.54 13.10
N GLU A 72 -14.85 -3.64 12.17
CA GLU A 72 -15.62 -3.29 10.97
C GLU A 72 -14.74 -3.39 9.71
N ASP A 73 -15.31 -3.80 8.58
CA ASP A 73 -14.55 -3.99 7.33
C ASP A 73 -13.80 -2.70 6.94
N PRO A 74 -12.49 -2.75 6.66
CA PRO A 74 -11.72 -1.57 6.29
C PRO A 74 -12.27 -0.85 5.06
N VAL A 75 -12.36 0.48 5.14
CA VAL A 75 -12.89 1.33 4.07
C VAL A 75 -11.76 1.93 3.25
N ILE A 76 -11.85 1.86 1.92
CA ILE A 76 -10.97 2.58 1.00
C ILE A 76 -11.77 3.76 0.43
N PRO A 77 -11.58 4.98 0.96
CA PRO A 77 -12.42 6.10 0.61
C PRO A 77 -12.14 6.59 -0.82
N ALA A 78 -13.20 6.99 -1.51
CA ALA A 78 -13.08 7.74 -2.75
C ALA A 78 -12.56 9.16 -2.50
N ARG A 79 -11.97 9.77 -3.53
CA ARG A 79 -11.51 11.16 -3.44
C ARG A 79 -12.70 12.08 -3.13
N LEU A 80 -12.60 12.86 -2.05
CA LEU A 80 -13.63 13.77 -1.51
C LEU A 80 -14.81 13.08 -0.80
N GLU A 81 -14.74 11.77 -0.55
CA GLU A 81 -15.71 11.11 0.32
C GLU A 81 -15.53 11.55 1.78
N SER A 82 -16.58 11.46 2.59
CA SER A 82 -16.60 11.89 3.99
C SER A 82 -17.43 10.92 4.83
N PHE A 83 -17.03 10.75 6.10
CA PHE A 83 -17.61 9.81 7.04
C PHE A 83 -17.88 10.53 8.37
N GLU A 84 -18.95 10.15 9.06
CA GLU A 84 -19.15 10.47 10.48
C GLU A 84 -18.58 9.31 11.31
N VAL A 85 -17.81 9.64 12.35
CA VAL A 85 -17.08 8.67 13.20
C VAL A 85 -17.45 8.81 14.67
#